data_AF-A0A9E8LT68-F1
#
_entry.id   AF-A0A9E8LT68-F1
#
_cell.length_a   1.000
_cell.length_b   1.000
_cell.length_c   1.000
_cell.angle_alpha   90.00
_cell.angle_beta   90.00
_cell.angle_gamma   90.00
#
_symmetry.space_group_name_H-M   'P 1'
#
loop_
_entity.id
_entity.type
_entity.pdbx_description
1 polymer ?
#
loop_
_entity_poly.entity_id
_entity_poly.type
_entity_poly.pdbx_seq_one_letter_code
_entity_poly.pdbx_strand_id
1 'polypeptide(L)'
;MSNKTKDRSAEVFGMTVSIMLAIVVFIIMVSVPISLNFGVIYVLSKLPIVEFYFYKDFWSNFWFFFGFTVLNIIVLVLSELLITAIRRKKIKRLSDIGPINLKEWMIYLLIFIGYINFFDIYFDRFNTTFIGAVLISVGIIFLFIIIEKTLDMFQD
;
A
#
# COMPACT_ATOMS: atom_id res chain seq x y z
N MET A 1 43.72 13.99 -27.88
CA MET A 1 43.21 14.30 -26.52
C MET A 1 41.66 14.38 -26.48
N SER A 2 40.94 13.57 -27.28
CA SER A 2 39.49 13.78 -27.57
C SER A 2 38.53 12.68 -27.11
N ASN A 3 39.01 11.51 -26.62
CA ASN A 3 38.11 10.42 -26.21
C ASN A 3 37.67 10.52 -24.75
N LYS A 4 38.56 10.91 -23.82
CA LYS A 4 38.23 11.02 -22.38
C LYS A 4 37.08 11.98 -22.06
N THR A 5 36.93 13.05 -22.82
CA THR A 5 35.85 14.04 -22.63
C THR A 5 34.50 13.55 -23.15
N LYS A 6 34.48 12.76 -24.24
CA LYS A 6 33.27 12.09 -24.74
C LYS A 6 32.79 11.02 -23.76
N ASP A 7 33.69 10.18 -23.27
CA ASP A 7 33.34 9.13 -22.30
C ASP A 7 32.77 9.73 -21.00
N ARG A 8 33.40 10.79 -20.47
CA ARG A 8 32.91 11.49 -19.27
C ARG A 8 31.54 12.13 -19.48
N SER A 9 31.24 12.64 -20.67
CA SER A 9 29.91 13.20 -20.98
C SER A 9 28.82 12.13 -21.05
N ALA A 10 29.15 10.95 -21.60
CA ALA A 10 28.25 9.80 -21.66
C ALA A 10 27.99 9.21 -20.26
N GLU A 11 29.00 9.14 -19.40
CA GLU A 11 28.86 8.73 -17.99
C GLU A 11 27.97 9.68 -17.19
N VAL A 12 28.17 10.99 -17.31
CA VAL A 12 27.33 12.00 -16.63
C VAL A 12 25.89 11.96 -17.13
N PHE A 13 25.69 11.79 -18.44
CA PHE A 13 24.36 11.61 -19.02
C PHE A 13 23.68 10.34 -18.49
N GLY A 14 24.39 9.20 -18.51
CA GLY A 14 23.87 7.93 -17.98
C GLY A 14 23.52 8.00 -16.50
N MET A 15 24.35 8.66 -15.69
CA MET A 15 24.07 8.90 -14.26
C MET A 15 22.83 9.78 -14.08
N THR A 16 22.70 10.86 -14.85
CA THR A 16 21.54 11.77 -14.78
C THR A 16 20.25 11.05 -15.15
N VAL A 17 20.26 10.28 -16.25
CA VAL A 17 19.11 9.47 -16.69
C VAL A 17 18.73 8.44 -15.62
N SER A 18 19.71 7.78 -15.01
CA SER A 18 19.47 6.80 -13.95
C SER A 18 18.83 7.42 -12.71
N ILE A 19 19.32 8.60 -12.30
CA ILE A 19 18.75 9.35 -11.17
C ILE A 19 17.32 9.79 -11.48
N MET A 20 17.08 10.36 -12.67
CA MET A 20 15.73 10.75 -13.07
C MET A 20 14.77 9.56 -13.11
N LEU A 21 15.22 8.42 -13.66
CA LEU A 21 14.42 7.20 -13.70
C LEU A 21 14.10 6.70 -12.29
N ALA A 22 15.07 6.68 -11.39
CA ALA A 22 14.86 6.28 -9.99
C ALA A 22 13.83 7.17 -9.28
N ILE A 23 13.90 8.49 -9.50
CA ILE A 23 12.92 9.44 -8.96
C ILE A 23 11.52 9.18 -9.52
N VAL A 24 11.40 8.99 -10.84
CA VAL A 24 10.11 8.70 -11.49
C VAL A 24 9.51 7.40 -10.95
N VAL A 25 10.30 6.34 -10.86
CA VAL A 25 9.85 5.04 -10.32
C VAL A 25 9.41 5.20 -8.85
N PHE A 26 10.19 5.92 -8.03
CA PHE A 26 9.83 6.18 -6.65
C PHE A 26 8.49 6.94 -6.53
N ILE A 27 8.29 7.98 -7.34
CA ILE A 27 7.03 8.74 -7.37
C ILE A 27 5.86 7.85 -7.75
N ILE A 28 6.01 6.99 -8.77
CA ILE A 28 4.95 6.06 -9.19
C ILE A 28 4.64 5.06 -8.06
N MET A 29 5.67 4.46 -7.46
CA MET A 29 5.51 3.49 -6.36
C MET A 29 4.83 4.08 -5.13
N VAL A 30 4.98 5.37 -4.86
CA VAL A 30 4.31 6.05 -3.74
C VAL A 30 2.92 6.57 -4.13
N SER A 31 2.78 7.18 -5.30
CA SER A 31 1.52 7.82 -5.72
C SER A 31 0.41 6.83 -6.03
N VAL A 32 0.73 5.65 -6.59
CA VAL A 32 -0.26 4.64 -6.96
C VAL A 32 -0.99 4.09 -5.72
N PRO A 33 -0.30 3.58 -4.67
CA PRO A 33 -0.97 3.11 -3.46
C PRO A 33 -1.79 4.19 -2.74
N ILE A 34 -1.29 5.43 -2.69
CA ILE A 34 -2.02 6.57 -2.11
C ILE A 34 -3.32 6.80 -2.87
N SER A 35 -3.25 6.86 -4.20
CA SER A 35 -4.41 7.11 -5.06
C SER A 35 -5.44 6.00 -4.97
N LEU A 36 -5.00 4.74 -4.84
CA LEU A 36 -5.89 3.60 -4.67
C LEU A 36 -6.61 3.63 -3.31
N ASN A 37 -5.89 3.90 -2.22
CA ASN A 37 -6.50 4.07 -0.90
C ASN A 37 -7.49 5.24 -0.88
N PHE A 38 -7.10 6.38 -1.47
CA PHE A 38 -8.00 7.51 -1.67
C PHE A 38 -9.27 7.09 -2.44
N GLY A 39 -9.12 6.34 -3.53
CA GLY A 39 -10.24 5.85 -4.34
C GLY A 39 -11.21 4.98 -3.53
N VAL A 40 -10.71 4.04 -2.73
CA VAL A 40 -11.53 3.18 -1.87
C VAL A 40 -12.32 4.00 -0.86
N ILE A 41 -11.65 4.89 -0.12
CA ILE A 41 -12.30 5.73 0.89
C ILE A 41 -13.28 6.70 0.25
N TYR A 42 -12.91 7.32 -0.88
CA TYR A 42 -13.76 8.26 -1.60
C TYR A 42 -15.05 7.60 -2.08
N VAL A 43 -14.97 6.43 -2.72
CA VAL A 43 -16.15 5.70 -3.21
C VAL A 43 -17.04 5.28 -2.04
N LEU A 44 -16.46 4.74 -0.97
CA LEU A 44 -17.23 4.30 0.19
C LEU A 44 -17.83 5.46 0.98
N SER A 45 -17.20 6.63 0.99
CA SER A 45 -17.76 7.86 1.60
C SER A 45 -19.01 8.41 0.90
N LYS A 46 -19.37 7.88 -0.28
CA LYS A 46 -20.66 8.15 -0.92
C LYS A 46 -21.83 7.39 -0.29
N LEU A 47 -21.54 6.43 0.59
CA LEU A 47 -22.52 5.63 1.30
C LEU A 47 -22.60 6.08 2.76
N PRO A 48 -23.78 5.97 3.42
CA PRO A 48 -23.96 6.41 4.82
C PRO A 48 -23.29 5.49 5.86
N ILE A 49 -22.33 4.67 5.43
CA ILE A 49 -21.62 3.69 6.27
C ILE A 49 -20.17 4.08 6.54
N VAL A 50 -19.65 5.07 5.80
CA VAL A 50 -18.33 5.66 5.92
C VAL A 50 -18.48 7.16 5.75
N GLU A 51 -18.03 7.94 6.73
CA GLU A 51 -17.95 9.39 6.66
C GLU A 51 -16.48 9.81 6.67
N PHE A 52 -16.08 10.56 5.66
CA PHE A 52 -14.72 11.12 5.59
C PHE A 52 -14.75 12.62 5.37
N TYR A 53 -14.10 13.35 6.27
CA TYR A 53 -14.04 14.81 6.27
C TYR A 53 -12.71 15.29 5.66
N PHE A 54 -12.67 15.47 4.34
CA PHE A 54 -11.48 15.94 3.62
C PHE A 54 -10.93 17.26 4.17
N TYR A 55 -9.59 17.40 4.19
CA TYR A 55 -8.94 18.67 4.48
C TYR A 55 -9.18 19.67 3.34
N LYS A 56 -9.12 20.98 3.65
CA LYS A 56 -9.29 22.03 2.65
C LYS A 56 -8.12 22.10 1.67
N ASP A 57 -6.92 21.83 2.15
CA ASP A 57 -5.69 21.88 1.37
C ASP A 57 -5.28 20.48 0.87
N PHE A 58 -4.68 20.47 -0.32
CA PHE A 58 -4.21 19.26 -0.97
C PHE A 58 -3.15 18.52 -0.13
N TRP A 59 -2.20 19.25 0.45
CA TRP A 59 -1.06 18.67 1.16
C TRP A 59 -1.48 17.91 2.42
N SER A 60 -2.45 18.42 3.18
CA SER A 60 -2.95 17.71 4.36
C SER A 60 -3.67 16.40 3.99
N ASN A 61 -4.45 16.40 2.90
CA ASN A 61 -5.02 15.15 2.39
C ASN A 61 -3.92 14.20 1.91
N PHE A 62 -2.92 14.70 1.18
CA PHE A 62 -1.79 13.89 0.73
C PHE A 62 -1.06 13.22 1.91
N TRP A 63 -0.72 13.98 2.95
CA TRP A 63 -0.05 13.45 4.14
C TRP A 63 -0.92 12.45 4.91
N PHE A 64 -2.22 12.69 4.99
CA PHE A 64 -3.17 11.75 5.58
C PHE A 64 -3.15 10.41 4.82
N PHE A 65 -3.33 10.43 3.50
CA PHE A 65 -3.37 9.20 2.71
C PHE A 65 -2.00 8.53 2.58
N PHE A 66 -0.91 9.29 2.60
CA PHE A 66 0.45 8.76 2.71
C PHE A 66 0.62 8.00 4.03
N GLY A 67 0.28 8.62 5.17
CA GLY A 67 0.35 7.98 6.48
C GLY A 67 -0.55 6.74 6.57
N PHE A 68 -1.78 6.83 6.06
CA PHE A 68 -2.70 5.69 5.98
C PHE A 68 -2.12 4.54 5.15
N THR A 69 -1.51 4.84 4.00
CA THR A 69 -0.85 3.85 3.14
C THR A 69 0.32 3.18 3.87
N VAL A 70 1.18 3.95 4.54
CA VAL A 70 2.31 3.41 5.31
C VAL A 70 1.82 2.50 6.42
N LEU A 71 0.78 2.90 7.16
CA LEU A 71 0.18 2.06 8.20
C LEU A 71 -0.42 0.77 7.64
N ASN A 72 -1.11 0.83 6.50
CA ASN A 72 -1.62 -0.37 5.82
C ASN A 72 -0.51 -1.36 5.47
N ILE A 73 0.63 -0.87 4.96
CA ILE A 73 1.80 -1.71 4.66
C ILE A 73 2.35 -2.34 5.94
N ILE A 74 2.45 -1.58 7.04
CA ILE A 74 2.92 -2.11 8.33
C ILE A 74 1.98 -3.21 8.82
N VAL A 75 0.66 -2.97 8.79
CA VAL A 75 -0.35 -3.95 9.21
C VAL A 75 -0.30 -5.20 8.34
N LEU A 76 -0.12 -5.04 7.02
CA LEU A 76 0.06 -6.16 6.09
C LEU A 76 1.25 -7.02 6.50
N VAL A 77 2.44 -6.41 6.64
CA VAL A 77 3.68 -7.12 7.01
C VAL A 77 3.52 -7.82 8.37
N LEU A 78 2.94 -7.15 9.37
CA LEU A 78 2.70 -7.76 10.68
C LEU A 78 1.73 -8.95 10.61
N SER A 79 0.70 -8.87 9.76
CA SER A 79 -0.25 -9.96 9.54
C SER A 79 0.42 -11.15 8.89
N GLU A 80 1.26 -10.92 7.87
CA GLU A 80 2.08 -11.92 7.18
C GLU A 80 3.02 -12.65 8.16
N LEU A 81 3.71 -11.88 9.01
CA LEU A 81 4.60 -12.42 10.05
C LEU A 81 3.84 -13.26 11.08
N LEU A 82 2.67 -12.78 11.53
CA LEU A 82 1.82 -13.50 12.47
C LEU A 82 1.36 -14.85 11.89
N ILE A 83 0.86 -14.86 10.66
CA ILE A 83 0.40 -16.09 10.00
C ILE A 83 1.56 -17.05 9.78
N THR A 84 2.72 -16.54 9.39
CA THR A 84 3.92 -17.38 9.25
C THR A 84 4.33 -18.01 10.59
N ALA A 85 4.29 -17.22 11.68
CA ALA A 85 4.55 -17.72 13.03
C ALA A 85 3.55 -18.81 13.45
N ILE A 86 2.25 -18.62 13.15
CA ILE A 86 1.20 -19.63 13.39
C ILE A 86 1.48 -20.92 12.62
N ARG A 87 1.93 -20.82 11.36
CA ARG A 87 2.29 -21.98 10.53
C ARG A 87 3.55 -22.70 11.02
N ARG A 88 4.39 -22.06 11.84
CA ARG A 88 5.72 -22.54 12.27
C ARG A 88 6.59 -23.00 11.09
N LYS A 89 6.39 -22.41 9.91
CA LYS A 89 7.05 -22.80 8.66
C LYS A 89 8.29 -21.94 8.44
N LYS A 90 9.39 -22.53 7.94
CA LYS A 90 10.53 -21.74 7.47
C LYS A 90 10.15 -21.02 6.18
N ILE A 91 10.25 -19.69 6.18
CA ILE A 91 10.10 -18.87 4.97
C ILE A 91 11.27 -19.20 4.04
N LYS A 92 10.97 -19.72 2.84
CA LYS A 92 12.00 -19.96 1.81
C LYS A 92 11.89 -18.96 0.66
N ARG A 93 10.68 -18.47 0.37
CA ARG A 93 10.39 -17.47 -0.68
C ARG A 93 9.37 -16.44 -0.18
N LEU A 94 9.35 -15.26 -0.78
CA LEU A 94 8.38 -14.20 -0.46
C LEU A 94 6.93 -14.68 -0.66
N SER A 95 6.70 -15.49 -1.70
CA SER A 95 5.41 -16.13 -2.00
C SER A 95 4.91 -17.10 -0.91
N ASP A 96 5.77 -17.51 0.03
CA ASP A 96 5.37 -18.39 1.14
C ASP A 96 4.73 -17.62 2.31
N ILE A 97 4.83 -16.29 2.32
CA ILE A 97 4.49 -15.45 3.49
C ILE A 97 3.00 -15.07 3.49
N GLY A 98 2.34 -15.06 2.32
CA GLY A 98 0.91 -14.77 2.19
C GLY A 98 -0.05 -15.86 2.71
N PRO A 99 -1.34 -15.54 2.89
CA PRO A 99 -2.38 -16.48 3.31
C PRO A 99 -2.68 -17.55 2.24
N ILE A 100 -2.66 -18.83 2.61
CA ILE A 100 -2.84 -19.96 1.66
C ILE A 100 -4.23 -20.61 1.71
N ASN A 101 -5.02 -20.36 2.74
CA ASN A 101 -6.31 -21.01 2.94
C ASN A 101 -7.34 -20.01 3.50
N LEU A 102 -8.63 -20.38 3.43
CA LEU A 102 -9.73 -19.53 3.87
C LEU A 102 -9.59 -19.07 5.33
N LYS A 103 -9.05 -19.92 6.20
CA LYS A 103 -8.84 -19.60 7.62
C LYS A 103 -7.80 -18.48 7.79
N GLU A 104 -6.70 -18.52 7.04
CA GLU A 104 -5.66 -17.49 7.04
C GLU A 104 -6.19 -16.18 6.45
N TRP A 105 -6.99 -16.25 5.37
CA TRP A 105 -7.69 -15.09 4.82
C TRP A 105 -8.65 -14.44 5.82
N MET A 106 -9.38 -15.24 6.61
CA MET A 106 -10.24 -14.72 7.67
C MET A 106 -9.44 -14.02 8.78
N ILE A 107 -8.27 -14.55 9.16
CA ILE A 107 -7.38 -13.90 10.13
C ILE A 107 -6.90 -12.56 9.58
N TYR A 108 -6.47 -12.50 8.32
CA TYR A 108 -6.11 -11.26 7.64
C TYR A 108 -7.23 -10.23 7.71
N LEU A 109 -8.44 -10.63 7.33
CA LEU A 109 -9.58 -9.74 7.31
C LEU A 109 -9.91 -9.22 8.72
N LEU A 110 -9.86 -10.06 9.74
CA LEU A 110 -10.10 -9.64 11.12
C LEU A 110 -9.06 -8.63 11.63
N ILE A 111 -7.78 -8.82 11.29
CA ILE A 111 -6.72 -7.86 11.65
C ILE A 111 -6.98 -6.51 10.99
N PHE A 112 -7.30 -6.50 9.69
CA PHE A 112 -7.60 -5.26 8.98
C PHE A 112 -8.87 -4.58 9.50
N ILE A 113 -9.93 -5.33 9.82
CA ILE A 113 -11.14 -4.76 10.44
C ILE A 113 -10.79 -4.11 11.77
N GLY A 114 -10.03 -4.81 12.63
CA GLY A 114 -9.56 -4.28 13.91
C GLY A 114 -8.71 -3.03 13.73
N TYR A 115 -7.81 -3.03 12.76
CA TYR A 115 -6.98 -1.87 12.40
C TYR A 115 -7.84 -0.68 11.95
N ILE A 116 -8.81 -0.87 11.06
CA ILE A 116 -9.63 0.23 10.54
C ILE A 116 -10.51 0.84 11.64
N ASN A 117 -11.07 0.00 12.53
CA ASN A 117 -11.83 0.51 13.68
C ASN A 117 -10.92 1.23 14.70
N PHE A 118 -9.71 0.72 14.92
CA PHE A 118 -8.73 1.44 15.74
C PHE A 118 -8.36 2.77 15.09
N PHE A 119 -8.13 2.79 13.78
CA PHE A 119 -7.80 4.00 13.04
C PHE A 119 -8.92 5.06 13.14
N ASP A 120 -10.19 4.67 13.00
CA ASP A 120 -11.36 5.53 13.23
C ASP A 120 -11.32 6.22 14.60
N ILE A 121 -11.08 5.47 15.68
CA ILE A 121 -11.03 6.01 17.06
C ILE A 121 -9.95 7.10 17.22
N TYR A 122 -8.82 6.99 16.53
CA TYR A 122 -7.70 7.93 16.69
C TYR A 122 -7.73 9.09 15.69
N PHE A 123 -8.51 9.00 14.62
CA PHE A 123 -8.54 9.98 13.55
C PHE A 123 -9.94 10.54 13.35
N ASP A 124 -10.21 11.68 13.99
CA ASP A 124 -11.49 12.43 13.94
C ASP A 124 -12.06 12.71 12.54
N ARG A 125 -11.27 12.53 11.49
CA ARG A 125 -11.64 12.79 10.09
C ARG A 125 -12.24 11.58 9.39
N PHE A 126 -12.13 10.40 9.97
CA PHE A 126 -12.56 9.15 9.36
C PHE A 126 -13.46 8.42 10.36
N ASN A 127 -14.76 8.41 10.09
CA ASN A 127 -15.74 7.69 10.90
C ASN A 127 -16.31 6.56 10.06
N THR A 128 -16.35 5.34 10.60
CA THR A 128 -16.84 4.18 9.88
C THR A 128 -17.69 3.28 10.77
N THR A 129 -18.79 2.80 10.20
CA THR A 129 -19.51 1.68 10.79
C THR A 129 -18.67 0.39 10.71
N PHE A 130 -19.04 -0.63 11.49
CA PHE A 130 -18.44 -1.96 11.36
C PHE A 130 -18.50 -2.50 9.92
N ILE A 131 -19.65 -2.32 9.24
CA ILE A 131 -19.83 -2.73 7.83
C ILE A 131 -18.89 -1.94 6.92
N GLY A 132 -18.77 -0.63 7.12
CA GLY A 132 -17.81 0.20 6.40
C GLY A 132 -16.36 -0.29 6.58
N ALA A 133 -15.98 -0.64 7.82
CA ALA A 133 -14.65 -1.15 8.12
C ALA A 133 -14.37 -2.49 7.42
N VAL A 134 -15.36 -3.38 7.35
CA VAL A 134 -15.27 -4.63 6.57
C VAL A 134 -15.05 -4.33 5.09
N LEU A 135 -15.83 -3.43 4.50
CA LEU A 135 -15.70 -3.10 3.07
C LEU A 135 -14.37 -2.44 2.74
N ILE A 136 -13.89 -1.53 3.60
CA ILE A 136 -12.57 -0.91 3.46
C ILE A 136 -11.48 -1.97 3.56
N SER A 137 -11.56 -2.87 4.54
CA SER A 137 -10.60 -3.96 4.73
C SER A 137 -10.54 -4.88 3.51
N VAL A 138 -11.70 -5.29 2.97
CA VAL A 138 -11.78 -6.09 1.74
C VAL A 138 -11.19 -5.32 0.56
N GLY A 139 -11.51 -4.03 0.43
CA GLY A 139 -10.99 -3.16 -0.63
C GLY A 139 -9.46 -3.08 -0.60
N ILE A 140 -8.88 -2.81 0.58
CA ILE A 140 -7.43 -2.71 0.77
C ILE A 140 -6.74 -4.05 0.49
N ILE A 141 -7.26 -5.15 1.04
CA ILE A 141 -6.72 -6.49 0.80
C ILE A 141 -6.77 -6.83 -0.71
N PHE A 142 -7.89 -6.55 -1.36
CA PHE A 142 -8.04 -6.78 -2.80
C PHE A 142 -7.05 -5.96 -3.63
N LEU A 143 -6.80 -4.70 -3.26
CA LEU A 143 -5.79 -3.87 -3.90
C LEU A 143 -4.39 -4.48 -3.78
N PHE A 144 -4.02 -4.99 -2.60
CA PHE A 144 -2.73 -5.66 -2.42
C PHE A 144 -2.60 -6.90 -3.31
N ILE A 145 -3.64 -7.73 -3.41
CA ILE A 145 -3.65 -8.90 -4.30
C ILE A 145 -3.46 -8.49 -5.77
N ILE A 146 -4.11 -7.42 -6.22
CA ILE A 146 -3.95 -6.93 -7.59
C ILE A 146 -2.51 -6.44 -7.82
N ILE A 147 -1.95 -5.67 -6.88
CA ILE A 147 -0.58 -5.15 -6.99
C ILE A 147 0.40 -6.32 -7.07
N GLU A 148 0.29 -7.31 -6.16
CA GLU A 148 1.12 -8.52 -6.16
C GLU A 148 1.07 -9.24 -7.51
N LYS A 149 -0.13 -9.56 -8.00
CA LYS A 149 -0.32 -10.24 -9.29
C LYS A 149 0.25 -9.44 -10.47
N THR A 150 0.10 -8.12 -10.43
CA THR A 150 0.61 -7.25 -11.49
C THR A 150 2.13 -7.25 -11.50
N LEU A 151 2.77 -7.24 -10.32
CA LEU A 151 4.23 -7.32 -10.20
C LEU A 151 4.77 -8.68 -10.66
N ASP A 152 4.08 -9.77 -10.33
CA ASP A 152 4.48 -11.12 -10.77
C ASP A 152 4.48 -11.24 -12.32
N MET A 153 3.49 -10.63 -13.00
CA MET A 153 3.44 -10.60 -14.47
C MET A 153 4.63 -9.89 -15.13
N PHE A 154 5.37 -9.04 -14.42
CA PHE A 154 6.58 -8.39 -14.95
C PHE A 154 7.86 -9.18 -14.64
N GLN A 155 7.77 -10.21 -13.80
CA GLN A 155 8.90 -11.08 -13.44
C GLN A 155 8.99 -12.34 -14.32
N ASP A 156 7.89 -12.70 -15.00
CA ASP A 156 7.82 -13.74 -16.05
C ASP A 156 8.12 -13.17 -17.45
#